data_AF-A0ABD1Q4E1-F1
#
_entry.id   AF-A0ABD1Q4E1-F1
#
_cell.length_a   1.000
_cell.length_b   1.000
_cell.length_c   1.000
_cell.angle_alpha   90.00
_cell.angle_beta   90.00
_cell.angle_gamma   90.00
#
_symmetry.space_group_name_H-M   'P 1'
#
loop_
_entity.id
_entity.type
_entity.pdbx_description
1 polymer ?
#
loop_
_entity_poly.entity_id
_entity_poly.type
_entity_poly.pdbx_seq_one_letter_code
_entity_poly.pdbx_strand_id
1 'polypeptide(L)'
;MPCCHGAGGLAGQYKFGGMSGGCVALLGVAKLVLGLVLGSSLVKILDQFPVDVLGILLLFDGIDLAICSRDMNSKEEFVVMLICTAVSLVGSSAALEFLCGIFVS
;
A
#
# COMPACT_ATOMS: atom_id res chain seq x y z
N MET A 1 7.80 11.02 5.03
CA MET A 1 7.32 9.70 4.58
C MET A 1 7.49 9.66 3.08
N PRO A 2 8.26 8.73 2.51
CA PRO A 2 8.35 8.58 1.05
C PRO A 2 6.96 8.22 0.51
N CYS A 3 6.55 8.80 -0.63
CA CYS A 3 5.24 8.60 -1.23
C CYS A 3 5.37 7.91 -2.60
N CYS A 4 4.49 6.94 -2.87
CA CYS A 4 4.35 6.27 -4.16
C CYS A 4 3.00 6.62 -4.81
N HIS A 5 2.73 6.07 -5.99
CA HIS A 5 1.51 6.38 -6.77
C HIS A 5 0.18 5.96 -6.11
N GLY A 6 0.21 5.10 -5.09
CA GLY A 6 -1.01 4.67 -4.39
C GLY A 6 -2.03 4.00 -5.31
N ALA A 7 -1.58 3.00 -6.09
CA ALA A 7 -2.34 2.38 -7.17
C ALA A 7 -3.73 1.88 -6.75
N GLY A 8 -3.88 1.27 -5.57
CA GLY A 8 -5.19 0.79 -5.08
C GLY A 8 -6.21 1.90 -4.86
N GLY A 9 -5.79 3.04 -4.29
CA GLY A 9 -6.66 4.21 -4.11
C GLY A 9 -7.03 4.87 -5.43
N LEU A 10 -6.07 4.93 -6.37
CA LEU A 10 -6.29 5.45 -7.72
C LEU A 10 -7.26 4.55 -8.52
N ALA A 11 -7.12 3.23 -8.43
CA ALA A 11 -8.03 2.27 -9.03
C ALA A 11 -9.45 2.39 -8.47
N GLY A 12 -9.59 2.64 -7.17
CA GLY A 12 -10.86 2.96 -6.53
C GLY A 12 -11.49 4.22 -7.15
N GLN A 13 -10.75 5.33 -7.24
CA GLN A 13 -11.24 6.55 -7.86
C GLN A 13 -11.65 6.35 -9.32
N TYR A 14 -10.86 5.58 -10.07
CA TYR A 14 -11.17 5.25 -11.46
C TYR A 14 -12.48 4.46 -11.57
N LYS A 15 -12.72 3.48 -10.69
CA LYS A 15 -14.00 2.75 -10.61
C LYS A 15 -15.18 3.65 -10.23
N PHE A 16 -14.95 4.70 -9.45
CA PHE A 16 -15.97 5.71 -9.11
C PHE A 16 -16.12 6.81 -10.19
N GLY A 17 -15.48 6.69 -11.35
CA GLY A 17 -15.60 7.62 -12.47
C GLY A 17 -14.62 8.80 -12.44
N GLY A 18 -13.69 8.83 -11.49
CA GLY A 18 -12.62 9.84 -11.39
C GLY A 18 -11.48 9.55 -12.37
N MET A 19 -11.58 10.07 -13.60
CA MET A 19 -10.59 9.85 -14.66
C MET A 19 -9.54 10.97 -14.80
N SER A 20 -9.55 11.99 -13.92
CA SER A 20 -8.59 13.11 -13.96
C SER A 20 -7.76 13.22 -12.69
N GLY A 21 -6.54 13.76 -12.80
CA GLY A 21 -5.69 14.09 -11.65
C GLY A 21 -6.30 15.12 -10.71
N GLY A 22 -7.30 15.88 -11.17
CA GLY A 22 -8.08 16.81 -10.34
C GLY A 22 -8.90 16.09 -9.26
N CYS A 23 -9.38 14.87 -9.53
CA CYS A 23 -10.11 14.07 -8.53
C CYS A 23 -9.21 13.72 -7.34
N VAL A 24 -7.97 13.31 -7.63
CA VAL A 24 -6.96 12.98 -6.61
C VAL A 24 -6.58 14.24 -5.82
N ALA A 25 -6.38 15.38 -6.50
CA ALA A 25 -6.08 16.65 -5.86
C ALA A 25 -7.22 17.12 -4.93
N LEU A 26 -8.48 17.04 -5.37
CA LEU A 26 -9.64 17.39 -4.56
C LEU A 26 -9.78 16.51 -3.31
N LEU A 27 -9.55 15.20 -3.44
CA LEU A 27 -9.54 14.29 -2.28
C LEU A 27 -8.41 14.60 -1.30
N GLY A 28 -7.22 14.95 -1.82
CA GLY A 28 -6.10 15.40 -1.01
C GLY A 28 -6.44 16.68 -0.23
N VAL A 29 -6.99 17.69 -0.91
CA VAL A 29 -7.41 18.96 -0.30
C VAL A 29 -8.52 18.72 0.72
N ALA A 30 -9.53 17.92 0.40
CA ALA A 30 -10.60 17.58 1.34
C ALA A 30 -10.04 16.93 2.61
N LYS A 31 -9.14 15.94 2.46
CA LYS A 31 -8.50 15.28 3.61
C LYS A 31 -7.65 16.25 4.44
N LEU A 32 -6.97 17.20 3.80
CA LEU A 32 -6.20 18.24 4.47
C LEU A 32 -7.10 19.19 5.27
N VAL A 33 -8.19 19.67 4.67
CA VAL A 33 -9.17 20.54 5.34
C VAL A 33 -9.82 19.82 6.52
N LEU A 34 -10.23 18.56 6.35
CA LEU A 34 -10.75 17.70 7.42
C LEU A 34 -9.74 17.54 8.57
N GLY A 35 -8.47 17.30 8.25
CA GLY A 35 -7.40 17.20 9.25
C GLY A 35 -7.12 18.52 9.99
N LEU A 36 -7.21 19.66 9.30
CA LEU A 36 -6.94 20.97 9.89
C LEU A 36 -8.08 21.47 10.77
N VAL A 37 -9.33 21.23 10.36
CA VAL A 37 -10.53 21.71 11.07
C VAL A 37 -10.95 20.75 12.18
N LEU A 38 -10.85 19.44 11.98
CA LEU A 38 -11.31 18.42 12.93
C LEU A 38 -10.19 17.58 13.56
N GLY A 39 -8.92 17.91 13.34
CA GLY A 39 -7.78 17.03 13.68
C GLY A 39 -7.86 16.36 15.05
N SER A 40 -8.11 17.12 16.11
CA SER A 40 -8.18 16.59 17.49
C SER A 40 -9.39 15.68 17.74
N SER A 41 -10.52 15.95 17.09
CA SER A 41 -11.74 15.13 17.19
C SER A 41 -11.66 13.90 16.30
N LEU A 42 -11.04 14.02 15.13
CA LEU A 42 -10.91 12.94 14.15
C LEU A 42 -9.93 11.88 14.65
N VAL A 43 -8.84 12.28 15.32
CA VAL A 43 -7.92 11.33 15.99
C VAL A 43 -8.65 10.52 17.07
N LYS A 44 -9.52 11.15 17.89
CA LYS A 44 -10.32 10.42 18.90
C LYS A 44 -11.27 9.40 18.27
N ILE A 45 -11.85 9.71 17.11
CA ILE A 45 -12.73 8.78 16.38
C ILE A 45 -11.92 7.66 15.74
N LEU A 46 -10.74 7.96 15.20
CA LEU A 46 -9.84 6.97 14.61
C LEU A 46 -9.27 6.01 15.66
N ASP A 47 -9.04 6.48 16.89
CA ASP A 47 -8.60 5.65 18.02
C ASP A 47 -9.67 4.64 18.46
N GLN A 48 -10.95 4.98 18.27
CA GLN A 48 -12.07 4.05 18.47
C GLN A 48 -12.24 3.05 17.31
N PHE A 49 -11.49 3.21 16.21
CA PHE A 49 -11.60 2.31 15.08
C PHE A 49 -10.94 0.96 15.44
N PRO A 50 -11.65 -0.16 15.31
CA PRO A 50 -11.13 -1.45 15.73
C PRO A 50 -9.93 -1.85 14.87
N VAL A 51 -8.80 -2.11 15.54
CA VAL A 51 -7.56 -2.59 14.91
C VAL A 51 -7.78 -3.89 14.14
N ASP A 52 -8.77 -4.70 14.54
CA ASP A 52 -9.13 -5.95 13.89
C ASP A 52 -9.59 -5.73 12.45
N VAL A 53 -10.41 -4.70 12.21
CA VAL A 53 -10.88 -4.36 10.86
C VAL A 53 -9.70 -3.91 10.01
N LEU A 54 -8.83 -3.06 10.56
CA LEU A 54 -7.64 -2.60 9.85
C LEU A 54 -6.72 -3.76 9.47
N GLY A 55 -6.54 -4.74 10.38
CA GLY A 55 -5.80 -5.96 10.13
C GLY A 55 -6.41 -6.80 9.00
N ILE A 56 -7.72 -6.99 8.98
CA ILE A 56 -8.41 -7.75 7.92
C ILE A 56 -8.26 -7.07 6.55
N LEU A 57 -8.40 -5.74 6.48
CA LEU A 57 -8.19 -5.00 5.23
C LEU A 57 -6.75 -5.16 4.72
N LEU A 58 -5.76 -5.07 5.61
CA LEU A 58 -4.35 -5.27 5.27
C LEU A 58 -4.05 -6.71 4.84
N LEU A 59 -4.67 -7.71 5.48
CA LEU A 59 -4.54 -9.11 5.07
C LEU A 59 -5.11 -9.34 3.68
N PHE A 60 -6.27 -8.78 3.36
CA PHE A 60 -6.87 -8.92 2.04
C PHE A 60 -5.99 -8.30 0.95
N ASP A 61 -5.49 -7.08 1.16
CA ASP A 61 -4.56 -6.40 0.25
C ASP A 61 -3.25 -7.19 0.07
N GLY A 62 -2.71 -7.74 1.17
CA GLY A 62 -1.51 -8.58 1.14
C GLY A 62 -1.72 -9.89 0.37
N ILE A 63 -2.88 -10.52 0.49
CA ILE A 63 -3.23 -11.73 -0.29
C ILE A 63 -3.35 -11.39 -1.78
N ASP A 64 -3.98 -10.26 -2.13
CA ASP A 64 -4.12 -9.81 -3.52
C ASP A 64 -2.74 -9.60 -4.18
N LEU A 65 -1.82 -8.94 -3.46
CA LEU A 65 -0.42 -8.80 -3.87
C LEU A 65 0.31 -10.15 -3.99
N ALA A 66 0.08 -11.07 -3.06
CA ALA A 66 0.70 -12.40 -3.08
C ALA A 66 0.20 -13.26 -4.26
N ILE A 67 -1.06 -13.13 -4.66
CA ILE A 67 -1.61 -13.81 -5.83
C ILE A 67 -0.96 -13.28 -7.11
N CYS A 68 -0.74 -11.96 -7.21
CA CYS A 68 -0.01 -11.38 -8.35
C CYS A 68 1.41 -11.95 -8.50
N SER A 69 2.07 -12.32 -7.40
CA SER A 69 3.40 -12.99 -7.41
C SER A 69 3.38 -14.35 -8.13
N ARG A 70 2.24 -15.04 -8.12
CA ARG A 70 2.11 -16.37 -8.72
C ARG A 70 1.97 -16.33 -10.24
N ASP A 71 1.64 -15.16 -10.81
CA ASP A 71 1.46 -14.96 -12.24
C ASP A 71 2.78 -14.67 -12.98
N MET A 72 3.92 -14.70 -12.27
CA MET A 72 5.24 -14.51 -12.87
C MET A 72 5.56 -15.67 -13.83
N ASN A 73 5.87 -15.33 -15.09
CA ASN A 73 6.04 -16.30 -16.17
C ASN A 73 7.36 -17.09 -16.10
N SER A 74 8.37 -16.55 -15.40
CA SER A 74 9.70 -17.17 -15.25
C SER A 74 9.95 -17.65 -13.82
N LYS A 75 10.70 -18.75 -13.71
CA LYS A 75 11.11 -19.36 -12.44
C LYS A 75 12.05 -18.45 -11.66
N GLU A 76 12.85 -17.66 -12.37
CA GLU A 76 13.84 -16.74 -11.81
C GLU A 76 13.14 -15.59 -11.09
N GLU A 77 12.15 -14.96 -11.74
CA GLU A 77 11.32 -13.89 -11.17
C GLU A 77 10.56 -14.32 -9.92
N PHE A 78 10.02 -15.55 -9.92
CA PHE A 78 9.35 -16.12 -8.75
C PHE A 78 10.32 -16.34 -7.58
N VAL A 79 11.56 -16.77 -7.87
CA VAL A 79 12.61 -16.93 -6.86
C VAL A 79 13.04 -15.57 -6.29
N VAL A 80 13.17 -14.53 -7.11
CA VAL A 80 13.48 -13.16 -6.67
C VAL A 80 12.41 -12.65 -5.68
N MET A 81 11.12 -12.79 -6.02
CA MET A 81 10.01 -12.41 -5.14
C MET A 81 10.01 -13.16 -3.80
N LEU A 82 10.32 -14.46 -3.81
CA LEU A 82 10.37 -15.29 -2.61
C LEU A 82 11.55 -14.90 -1.71
N ILE A 83 12.73 -14.66 -2.28
CA ILE A 83 13.91 -14.18 -1.55
C ILE A 83 13.62 -12.81 -0.93
N CYS A 84 13.02 -11.88 -1.69
CA CYS A 84 12.63 -10.56 -1.20
C CYS A 84 11.70 -10.69 0.02
N THR A 85 10.63 -11.48 -0.11
CA THR A 85 9.69 -11.76 0.98
C THR A 85 10.37 -12.36 2.22
N ALA A 86 11.30 -13.29 2.03
CA ALA A 86 12.05 -13.90 3.13
C ALA A 86 12.94 -12.88 3.87
N VAL A 87 13.58 -11.96 3.13
CA VAL A 87 14.39 -10.88 3.71
C VAL A 87 13.50 -9.86 4.45
N SER A 88 12.32 -9.55 3.90
CA SER A 88 11.28 -8.74 4.56
C SER A 88 10.91 -9.29 5.93
N LEU A 89 10.70 -10.62 6.03
CA LEU A 89 10.25 -11.29 7.25
C LEU A 89 11.30 -11.30 8.37
N VAL A 90 12.58 -11.30 8.01
CA VAL A 90 13.71 -11.28 8.96
C VAL A 90 13.89 -9.88 9.60
N GLY A 91 13.12 -8.88 9.16
CA GLY A 91 13.14 -7.53 9.72
C GLY A 91 14.23 -6.65 9.13
N SER A 92 14.72 -7.00 7.94
CA SER A 92 15.64 -6.14 7.20
C SER A 92 14.89 -4.93 6.65
N SER A 93 15.49 -3.74 6.79
CA SER A 93 15.03 -2.51 6.15
C SER A 93 14.70 -2.75 4.67
N ALA A 94 13.66 -2.10 4.13
CA ALA A 94 13.27 -2.18 2.71
C ALA A 94 14.44 -1.91 1.72
N ALA A 95 15.47 -1.18 2.17
CA ALA A 95 16.70 -0.97 1.40
C ALA A 95 17.50 -2.27 1.16
N LEU A 96 17.55 -3.18 2.13
CA LEU A 96 18.26 -4.45 2.04
C LEU A 96 17.51 -5.45 1.15
N GLU A 97 16.18 -5.46 1.20
CA GLU A 97 15.35 -6.18 0.22
C GLU A 97 15.64 -5.73 -1.21
N PHE A 98 15.63 -4.42 -1.45
CA PHE A 98 15.88 -3.87 -2.77
C PHE A 98 17.30 -4.21 -3.28
N LEU A 99 18.31 -4.12 -2.41
CA LEU A 99 19.69 -4.47 -2.75
C LEU A 99 19.84 -5.97 -3.08
N CYS A 100 19.20 -6.83 -2.30
CA CYS A 100 19.20 -8.27 -2.52
C CYS A 100 18.50 -8.64 -3.83
N GLY A 101 17.37 -7.99 -4.13
CA GLY A 101 16.65 -8.15 -5.39
C GLY A 101 17.50 -7.78 -6.60
N ILE A 102 18.24 -6.67 -6.56
CA ILE A 102 19.15 -6.25 -7.65
C ILE A 102 20.28 -7.26 -7.87
N PHE A 103 20.81 -7.87 -6.81
CA PHE A 103 21.92 -8.81 -6.93
C PHE A 103 21.49 -10.18 -7.47
N VAL A 104 20.22 -10.54 -7.29
CA VAL A 104 19.63 -11.81 -7.74
C VAL A 104 19.00 -11.69 -9.14
N SER A 105 18.57 -10.48 -9.53
CA SER A 105 17.94 -10.17 -10.83
C SER A 105 18.92 -10.11 -12.00
#